data_AF-A0AAQ3X2Z0-F1
#
_entry.id   AF-A0AAQ3X2Z0-F1
#
_cell.length_a   1.000
_cell.length_b   1.000
_cell.length_c   1.000
_cell.angle_alpha   90.00
_cell.angle_beta   90.00
_cell.angle_gamma   90.00
#
_symmetry.space_group_name_H-M   'P 1'
#
loop_
_entity.id
_entity.type
_entity.pdbx_description
1 polymer ?
#
loop_
_entity_poly.entity_id
_entity_poly.type
_entity_poly.pdbx_seq_one_letter_code
_entity_poly.pdbx_strand_id
1 'polypeptide(L)'
;MRWGTYEASYHNLPRVPHTLCRRNPGSYFEIKHYNLPEDPTKRVLRRAFFALAACINAFPIAARICRRHNPERIATELPVRHPVHKE
;
A
#
# COMPACT_ATOMS: atom_id res chain seq x y z
N MET A 1 -30.96 -3.00 -8.30
CA MET A 1 -29.55 -2.59 -8.10
C MET A 1 -28.70 -3.84 -8.16
N ARG A 2 -28.04 -4.13 -9.29
CA ARG A 2 -27.20 -5.32 -9.44
C ARG A 2 -25.83 -4.97 -8.89
N TRP A 3 -25.43 -5.55 -7.76
CA TRP A 3 -24.05 -5.44 -7.29
C TRP A 3 -23.14 -5.84 -8.46
N GLY A 4 -22.17 -4.98 -8.79
CA GLY A 4 -21.31 -5.17 -9.96
C GLY A 4 -20.65 -6.54 -9.96
N THR A 5 -20.31 -7.04 -11.15
CA THR A 5 -19.60 -8.33 -11.26
C THR A 5 -18.32 -8.27 -10.43
N TYR A 6 -17.86 -9.44 -9.97
CA TYR A 6 -16.56 -9.59 -9.30
C TYR A 6 -15.46 -8.82 -10.07
N GLU A 7 -15.49 -8.89 -11.40
CA GLU A 7 -14.58 -8.19 -12.31
C GLU A 7 -14.72 -6.65 -12.25
N ALA A 8 -15.93 -6.10 -12.12
CA ALA A 8 -16.16 -4.67 -12.02
C ALA A 8 -15.62 -4.07 -10.70
N SER A 9 -15.68 -4.83 -9.61
CA SER A 9 -15.09 -4.43 -8.33
C SER A 9 -13.55 -4.35 -8.40
N TYR A 10 -12.94 -5.20 -9.22
CA TYR A 10 -11.49 -5.25 -9.46
C TYR A 10 -10.97 -4.06 -10.26
N HIS A 11 -11.76 -3.53 -11.20
CA HIS A 11 -11.33 -2.39 -12.02
C HIS A 11 -11.14 -1.09 -11.22
N ASN A 12 -11.89 -0.93 -10.13
CA ASN A 12 -11.83 0.26 -9.29
C ASN A 12 -10.86 0.13 -8.11
N LEU A 13 -10.58 -1.11 -7.67
CA LEU A 13 -9.76 -1.36 -6.49
C LEU A 13 -8.38 -0.70 -6.55
N PRO A 14 -7.66 -0.59 -7.69
CA PRO A 14 -6.37 0.09 -7.71
C PRO A 14 -6.43 1.60 -7.52
N ARG A 15 -7.53 2.23 -7.94
CA ARG A 15 -7.66 3.70 -7.94
C ARG A 15 -7.92 4.26 -6.55
N VAL A 16 -8.61 3.50 -5.71
CA VAL A 16 -8.97 3.88 -4.33
C VAL A 16 -7.72 4.06 -3.44
N PRO A 17 -6.86 3.05 -3.19
CA PRO A 17 -5.69 3.18 -2.34
C PRO A 17 -4.68 4.17 -2.92
N HIS A 18 -4.54 4.26 -4.25
CA HIS A 18 -3.74 5.30 -4.89
C HIS A 18 -4.23 6.71 -4.51
N THR A 19 -5.54 6.95 -4.58
CA THR A 19 -6.14 8.24 -4.20
C THR A 19 -5.98 8.52 -2.71
N LEU A 20 -6.15 7.51 -1.85
CA LEU A 20 -5.97 7.64 -0.41
C LEU A 20 -4.53 7.98 -0.05
N CYS A 21 -3.54 7.31 -0.64
CA CYS A 21 -2.12 7.64 -0.43
C CYS A 21 -1.77 9.04 -0.92
N ARG A 22 -2.34 9.48 -2.05
CA ARG A 22 -2.16 10.86 -2.53
C ARG A 22 -2.69 11.90 -1.55
N ARG A 23 -3.77 11.60 -0.83
CA ARG A 23 -4.38 12.49 0.17
C ARG A 23 -3.76 12.38 1.57
N ASN A 24 -3.02 11.30 1.84
CA ASN A 24 -2.43 11.01 3.15
C ASN A 24 -0.93 10.68 2.97
N PRO A 25 -0.06 11.70 2.90
CA PRO A 25 1.38 11.50 2.80
C PRO A 25 1.92 10.54 3.87
N GLY A 26 2.90 9.70 3.50
CA GLY A 26 3.43 8.63 4.36
C GLY A 26 2.57 7.36 4.42
N SER A 27 1.40 7.33 3.78
CA SER A 27 0.60 6.11 3.66
C SER A 27 1.16 5.23 2.55
N TYR A 28 1.06 3.91 2.74
CA TYR A 28 1.63 2.92 1.84
C TYR A 28 0.54 2.06 1.21
N PHE A 29 0.72 1.71 -0.06
CA PHE A 29 -0.10 0.70 -0.72
C PHE A 29 0.75 -0.11 -1.69
N GLU A 30 0.34 -1.36 -1.91
CA GLU A 30 0.94 -2.27 -2.87
C GLU A 30 -0.16 -3.04 -3.60
N ILE A 31 -0.02 -3.18 -4.90
CA ILE A 31 -0.93 -3.95 -5.75
C ILE A 31 -0.10 -4.96 -6.53
N LYS A 32 -0.38 -6.24 -6.32
CA LYS A 32 0.26 -7.33 -7.08
C LYS A 32 -0.77 -7.93 -8.02
N HIS A 33 -0.39 -7.95 -9.29
CA HIS A 33 -1.11 -8.67 -10.33
C HIS A 33 -0.43 -10.00 -10.61
N TYR A 34 -1.22 -10.96 -11.06
CA TYR A 34 -0.79 -12.20 -11.66
C TYR A 34 -1.23 -12.19 -13.13
N ASN A 35 -0.34 -12.59 -14.02
CA ASN A 35 -0.66 -12.73 -15.44
C ASN A 35 -1.25 -14.13 -15.63
N LEU A 36 -2.40 -14.22 -16.29
CA LEU A 36 -3.02 -15.52 -16.54
C LEU A 36 -2.14 -16.31 -17.53
N PRO A 37 -1.80 -17.59 -17.28
CA PRO A 37 -0.98 -18.37 -18.19
C PRO A 37 -1.64 -18.58 -19.55
N GLU A 38 -2.97 -18.73 -19.57
CA GLU A 38 -3.73 -18.96 -20.80
C GLU A 38 -3.93 -17.69 -21.63
N ASP A 39 -3.82 -16.51 -21.01
CA ASP A 39 -4.00 -15.21 -21.68
C ASP A 39 -3.09 -14.15 -21.03
N PRO A 40 -1.88 -13.93 -21.58
CA PRO A 40 -0.91 -12.98 -21.03
C PRO A 40 -1.39 -11.53 -21.03
N THR A 41 -2.41 -11.21 -21.83
CA THR A 41 -2.98 -9.86 -21.88
C THR A 41 -3.89 -9.57 -20.69
N LYS A 42 -4.34 -10.62 -19.99
CA LYS A 42 -5.18 -10.51 -18.80
C LYS A 42 -4.34 -10.52 -17.53
N ARG A 43 -4.46 -9.41 -16.78
CA ARG A 43 -3.87 -9.25 -15.46
C ARG A 43 -4.95 -9.39 -14.40
N VAL A 44 -4.87 -10.45 -13.60
CA VAL A 44 -5.75 -10.66 -12.46
C VAL A 44 -5.10 -10.07 -11.22
N LEU A 45 -5.84 -9.29 -10.44
CA LEU A 45 -5.32 -8.81 -9.16
C LEU A 45 -5.18 -10.01 -8.21
N ARG A 46 -3.95 -10.22 -7.71
CA ARG A 46 -3.63 -11.28 -6.76
C ARG A 46 -3.72 -10.80 -5.32
N ARG A 47 -3.23 -9.58 -5.05
CA ARG A 47 -3.21 -9.00 -3.71
C ARG A 47 -3.23 -7.49 -3.76
N ALA A 48 -3.99 -6.89 -2.86
CA ALA A 48 -3.88 -5.49 -2.50
C ALA A 48 -3.45 -5.38 -1.03
N PHE A 49 -2.58 -4.41 -0.73
CA PHE A 49 -2.19 -4.04 0.62
C PHE A 49 -2.29 -2.52 0.75
N PHE A 50 -2.76 -2.05 1.90
CA PHE A 50 -2.87 -0.63 2.21
C PHE A 50 -2.65 -0.41 3.71
N ALA A 51 -1.88 0.61 4.04
CA ALA A 51 -1.66 1.05 5.42
C ALA A 51 -1.60 2.57 5.46
N LEU A 52 -2.43 3.18 6.30
CA LEU A 52 -2.40 4.63 6.56
C LEU A 52 -1.13 5.02 7.31
N ALA A 53 -0.60 6.20 7.02
CA ALA A 53 0.56 6.78 7.70
C ALA A 53 0.40 6.74 9.22
N ALA A 54 -0.77 7.13 9.72
CA ALA A 54 -1.08 7.09 11.15
C ALA A 54 -0.93 5.69 11.74
N CYS A 55 -1.40 4.65 11.04
CA CYS A 55 -1.25 3.26 11.49
C CYS A 55 0.21 2.80 11.43
N ILE A 56 0.96 3.19 10.40
CA ILE A 56 2.39 2.87 10.27
C ILE A 56 3.17 3.48 11.45
N ASN A 57 2.86 4.72 11.82
CA ASN A 57 3.53 5.44 12.89
C ASN A 57 3.12 4.95 14.28
N ALA A 58 1.85 4.62 14.48
CA ALA A 58 1.33 4.18 15.76
C ALA A 58 1.65 2.71 16.08
N PHE A 59 1.73 1.84 15.06
CA PHE A 59 1.84 0.40 15.26
C PHE A 59 3.15 -0.16 14.69
N PRO A 60 4.09 -0.64 15.55
CA PRO A 60 5.36 -1.23 15.10
C PRO A 60 5.18 -2.42 14.15
N ILE A 61 4.10 -3.19 14.32
CA ILE A 61 3.76 -4.32 13.45
C ILE A 61 3.40 -3.83 12.05
N ALA A 62 2.61 -2.76 11.91
CA ALA A 62 2.26 -2.18 10.61
C ALA A 62 3.51 -1.67 9.88
N ALA A 63 4.40 -0.96 10.58
CA ALA A 63 5.68 -0.53 10.02
C ALA A 63 6.57 -1.70 9.57
N ARG A 64 6.61 -2.80 10.34
CA ARG A 64 7.38 -4.00 9.97
C ARG A 64 6.80 -4.70 8.75
N ILE A 65 5.48 -4.77 8.61
CA ILE A 65 4.83 -5.32 7.42
C ILE A 65 5.13 -4.43 6.21
N CYS A 66 4.96 -3.11 6.31
CA CYS A 66 5.26 -2.18 5.20
C CYS A 66 6.72 -2.30 4.74
N ARG A 67 7.69 -2.39 5.66
CA ARG A 67 9.11 -2.61 5.34
C ARG A 67 9.38 -3.90 4.57
N ARG A 68 8.67 -4.99 4.86
CA ARG A 68 8.80 -6.25 4.10
C ARG A 68 8.27 -6.14 2.68
N HIS A 69 7.29 -5.27 2.46
CA HIS A 69 6.66 -5.07 1.17
C HIS A 69 7.41 -4.06 0.29
N ASN A 70 8.12 -3.08 0.87
CA ASN A 70 8.94 -2.12 0.14
C ASN A 70 10.13 -1.63 0.98
N PRO A 71 11.29 -2.31 0.90
CA PRO A 71 12.47 -1.96 1.71
C PRO A 71 13.11 -0.62 1.31
N GLU A 72 13.03 -0.22 0.05
CA GLU A 72 13.72 0.95 -0.53
C GLU A 72 13.10 2.29 -0.10
N ARG A 73 11.79 2.33 0.19
CA ARG A 73 11.05 3.59 0.39
C ARG A 73 11.09 4.13 1.83
N ILE A 74 11.54 3.34 2.81
CA ILE A 74 11.55 3.75 4.23
C ILE A 74 12.92 4.32 4.65
N ALA A 75 13.96 4.13 3.83
CA ALA A 75 15.26 4.78 4.05
C ALA A 75 15.23 6.31 3.83
N THR A 76 14.23 6.82 3.11
CA THR A 76 14.14 8.23 2.69
C THR A 76 13.14 9.08 3.47
N GLU A 77 12.24 8.50 4.28
CA GLU A 77 11.16 9.25 4.97
C GLU A 77 11.13 9.12 6.50
N LEU A 78 12.08 8.42 7.13
CA LEU A 78 12.23 8.50 8.58
C LEU A 78 12.88 9.84 8.93
N PRO A 79 12.23 10.73 9.70
CA PRO A 79 12.94 11.88 10.25
C PRO A 79 14.08 11.32 11.10
N VAL A 80 15.30 11.76 10.79
CA VAL A 80 16.44 11.59 11.69
C VAL A 80 15.95 12.08 13.05
N ARG A 81 15.75 11.17 14.00
CA ARG A 81 15.49 11.57 15.39
C ARG A 81 16.73 12.33 15.82
N HIS A 82 16.66 13.65 15.83
CA HIS A 82 17.70 14.45 16.48
C HIS A 82 17.79 13.96 17.93
N PRO A 83 19.00 13.68 18.45
CA PRO A 83 19.15 13.30 19.83
C PRO A 83 18.58 14.43 20.69
N VAL A 84 17.59 14.10 21.52
CA VAL A 84 17.12 14.99 22.57
C VAL A 84 18.32 15.20 23.49
N HIS A 85 18.91 16.40 23.45
CA HIS A 85 19.87 16.82 24.46
C HIS A 85 19.20 16.70 25.81
N LYS A 86 19.73 15.82 26.66
CA LYS A 86 19.41 15.82 28.08
C LYS A 86 20.21 16.97 28.70
N GLU A 87 19.52 17.97 29.21
CA GLU A 87 20.06 18.90 30.22
C GLU A 87 20.25 18.17 31.56
#